data_AF-A0A524FW54-F1
#
_entry.id   AF-A0A524FW54-F1
#
_cell.length_a   1.000
_cell.length_b   1.000
_cell.length_c   1.000
_cell.angle_alpha   90.00
_cell.angle_beta   90.00
_cell.angle_gamma   90.00
#
_symmetry.space_group_name_H-M   'P 1'
#
loop_
_entity.id
_entity.type
_entity.pdbx_description
1 polymer ?
#
loop_
_entity_poly.entity_id
_entity_poly.type
_entity_poly.pdbx_seq_one_letter_code
_entity_poly.pdbx_strand_id
1 'polypeptide(L)'
;MTIQLDYSTRIDTVIDYVIRRPAVPRWWDPIARPHVAVILPDSNSGKEIRYYLSQCGEKRSNGKSFLDVVDIDTLPEGTLLEVKFNATRANLYQLELVGTVPCWRWLGRSEGLPDFDSDDSIYWDHVIDTGTYSPRDTLLN
;
A
#
# COMPACT_ATOMS: atom_id res chain seq x y z
N MET A 1 -15.71 1.71 47.64
CA MET A 1 -15.87 0.40 46.95
C MET A 1 -17.30 0.37 46.44
N THR A 2 -17.63 0.28 45.16
CA THR A 2 -16.98 -0.46 44.06
C THR A 2 -17.21 0.28 42.74
N ILE A 3 -16.21 0.26 41.86
CA ILE A 3 -16.23 0.77 40.48
C ILE A 3 -16.91 -0.28 39.60
N GLN A 4 -17.85 0.10 38.74
CA GLN A 4 -18.05 -0.56 37.44
C GLN A 4 -18.34 0.49 36.38
N LEU A 5 -17.33 0.72 35.54
CA LEU A 5 -17.39 1.44 34.27
C LEU A 5 -17.82 0.42 33.21
N ASP A 6 -19.10 0.41 32.84
CA ASP A 6 -19.56 -0.31 31.65
C ASP A 6 -19.27 0.54 30.39
N TYR A 7 -18.00 0.58 29.99
CA TYR A 7 -17.65 0.90 28.61
C TYR A 7 -17.84 -0.37 27.80
N SER A 8 -19.03 -0.50 27.20
CA SER A 8 -19.32 -1.45 26.14
C SER A 8 -18.47 -1.09 24.90
N THR A 9 -17.21 -1.49 24.91
CA THR A 9 -16.38 -1.56 23.71
C THR A 9 -16.87 -2.71 22.85
N ARG A 10 -17.88 -2.42 22.01
CA ARG A 10 -18.06 -3.15 20.76
C ARG A 10 -16.82 -2.83 19.92
N ILE A 11 -15.80 -3.67 20.05
CA ILE A 11 -14.72 -3.74 19.08
C ILE A 11 -15.36 -4.30 17.83
N ASP A 12 -15.81 -3.41 16.94
CA ASP A 12 -16.10 -3.79 15.57
C ASP A 12 -14.81 -4.42 15.03
N THR A 13 -14.87 -5.72 14.75
CA THR A 13 -13.76 -6.49 14.21
C THR A 13 -13.45 -5.98 12.81
N VAL A 14 -12.62 -4.95 12.73
CA VAL A 14 -11.81 -4.68 11.54
C VAL A 14 -11.00 -5.94 11.35
N ILE A 15 -11.24 -6.67 10.25
CA ILE A 15 -10.44 -7.85 9.94
C ILE A 15 -9.07 -7.31 9.54
N ASP A 16 -8.12 -7.29 10.48
CA ASP A 16 -6.73 -6.92 10.25
C ASP A 16 -6.07 -7.98 9.35
N TYR A 17 -6.12 -7.75 8.03
CA TYR A 17 -5.34 -8.57 7.10
C TYR A 17 -3.89 -8.14 7.16
N VAL A 18 -3.17 -8.81 8.03
CA VAL A 18 -1.72 -8.73 8.13
C VAL A 18 -1.13 -9.86 7.28
N ILE A 19 -0.33 -9.48 6.28
CA ILE A 19 0.28 -10.43 5.33
C ILE A 19 1.80 -10.41 5.46
N ARG A 20 2.45 -11.55 5.23
CA ARG A 20 3.92 -11.64 5.27
C ARG A 20 4.59 -10.74 4.23
N ARG A 21 4.05 -10.73 3.00
CA ARG A 21 4.62 -9.96 1.90
C ARG A 21 3.52 -9.44 0.97
N PRO A 22 3.47 -8.13 0.70
CA PRO A 22 2.55 -7.54 -0.25
C PRO A 22 2.66 -8.17 -1.63
N ALA A 23 1.52 -8.26 -2.32
CA ALA A 23 1.53 -8.59 -3.73
C ALA A 23 2.19 -7.45 -4.49
N VAL A 24 3.29 -7.74 -5.18
CA VAL A 24 4.05 -6.78 -6.00
C VAL A 24 3.89 -7.16 -7.47
N PRO A 25 3.68 -6.19 -8.38
CA PRO A 25 3.63 -6.45 -9.82
C PRO A 25 4.94 -7.09 -10.29
N ARG A 26 4.85 -8.16 -11.07
CA ARG A 26 6.05 -8.86 -11.55
C ARG A 26 6.71 -8.16 -12.73
N TRP A 27 5.90 -7.54 -13.60
CA TRP A 27 6.36 -7.09 -14.91
C TRP A 27 6.39 -5.58 -14.97
N TRP A 28 7.45 -5.04 -15.58
CA TRP A 28 7.50 -3.65 -15.97
C TRP A 28 6.65 -3.44 -17.22
N ASP A 29 5.88 -2.35 -17.23
CA ASP A 29 5.10 -1.89 -18.37
C ASP A 29 5.25 -0.36 -18.48
N PRO A 30 5.79 0.17 -19.59
CA PRO A 30 6.00 1.61 -19.76
C PRO A 30 4.69 2.42 -19.82
N ILE A 31 3.56 1.77 -20.12
CA ILE A 31 2.24 2.39 -20.20
C ILE A 31 1.56 2.37 -18.83
N ALA A 32 1.43 1.19 -18.23
CA ALA A 32 0.76 1.06 -16.93
C ALA A 32 1.60 1.60 -15.76
N ARG A 33 2.92 1.73 -15.95
CA ARG A 33 3.90 2.25 -14.97
C ARG A 33 3.69 1.71 -13.55
N PRO A 34 3.72 0.38 -13.35
CA PRO A 34 3.65 -0.18 -12.01
C PRO A 34 4.88 0.24 -11.20
N HIS A 35 4.69 0.47 -9.90
CA HIS A 35 5.79 0.81 -9.01
C HIS A 35 5.53 0.38 -7.57
N VAL A 36 6.60 0.37 -6.80
CA VAL A 36 6.60 0.24 -5.34
C VAL A 36 7.31 1.45 -4.77
N ALA A 37 6.71 2.12 -3.80
CA ALA A 37 7.30 3.30 -3.18
C ALA A 37 7.01 3.33 -1.67
N VAL A 38 7.96 3.88 -0.92
CA VAL A 38 7.74 4.26 0.47
C VAL A 38 7.19 5.67 0.51
N ILE A 39 6.16 5.89 1.33
CA ILE A 39 5.58 7.22 1.56
C ILE A 39 6.09 7.76 2.89
N LEU A 40 6.68 8.95 2.85
CA LEU A 40 7.08 9.70 4.03
C LEU A 40 6.45 11.09 4.01
N PRO A 41 5.91 11.58 5.13
CA PRO A 41 5.50 12.98 5.22
C PRO A 41 6.74 13.88 5.20
N ASP A 42 6.72 14.92 4.37
CA ASP A 42 7.70 15.99 4.41
C ASP A 42 7.57 16.75 5.72
N SER A 43 8.65 16.83 6.49
CA SER A 43 8.64 17.48 7.80
C SER A 43 8.35 18.97 7.75
N ASN A 44 8.55 19.61 6.59
CA ASN A 44 8.35 21.05 6.42
C ASN A 44 6.98 21.41 5.83
N SER A 45 6.53 20.66 4.81
CA SER A 45 5.28 20.98 4.09
C SER A 45 4.10 20.08 4.46
N GLY A 46 4.33 18.98 5.18
CA GLY A 46 3.33 17.96 5.47
C GLY A 46 2.90 17.17 4.23
N LYS A 47 3.50 17.41 3.06
CA LYS A 47 3.18 16.69 1.83
C LYS A 47 3.80 15.30 1.83
N GLU A 48 3.10 14.33 1.28
CA GLU A 48 3.64 12.99 1.05
C GLU A 48 4.74 13.01 -0.03
N ILE A 49 5.93 12.53 0.33
CA ILE A 49 7.04 12.29 -0.59
C ILE A 49 7.13 10.78 -0.84
N ARG A 50 7.24 10.40 -2.10
CA ARG A 50 7.45 9.02 -2.55
C ARG A 50 8.91 8.74 -2.81
N TYR A 51 9.44 7.72 -2.14
CA TYR A 51 10.75 7.14 -2.44
C TYR A 51 10.54 5.83 -3.18
N TYR A 52 10.80 5.84 -4.49
CA TYR A 52 10.59 4.67 -5.35
C TYR A 52 11.60 3.56 -5.03
N LEU A 53 11.07 2.39 -4.72
CA LEU A 53 11.79 1.16 -4.42
C LEU A 53 11.89 0.22 -5.63
N SER A 54 11.25 0.61 -6.74
CA SER A 54 11.14 -0.21 -7.94
C SER A 54 11.72 0.47 -9.17
N GLN A 55 12.31 -0.31 -10.07
CA GLN A 55 12.82 0.14 -11.37
C GLN A 55 12.56 -0.88 -12.49
N CYS A 56 12.72 -0.43 -13.73
CA CYS A 56 12.72 -1.33 -14.89
C CYS A 56 13.97 -2.23 -14.83
N GLY A 57 13.75 -3.53 -14.69
CA GLY A 57 14.80 -4.54 -14.68
C GLY A 57 15.26 -4.97 -16.06
N GLU A 58 16.14 -5.96 -16.09
CA GLU A 58 16.70 -6.48 -17.34
C GLU A 58 15.63 -7.05 -18.29
N LYS A 59 15.78 -6.75 -19.57
CA LYS A 59 14.90 -7.24 -20.62
C LYS A 59 15.20 -8.71 -20.91
N ARG A 60 14.18 -9.56 -20.81
CA ARG A 60 14.29 -10.98 -21.15
C ARG A 60 14.24 -11.21 -22.66
N SER A 61 14.64 -12.42 -23.08
CA SER A 61 14.59 -12.89 -24.47
C SER A 61 13.18 -12.86 -25.09
N ASN A 62 12.13 -12.90 -24.27
CA ASN A 62 10.73 -12.78 -24.71
C ASN A 62 10.24 -11.33 -24.85
N GLY A 63 11.13 -10.34 -24.71
CA GLY A 63 10.82 -8.92 -24.83
C GLY A 63 10.20 -8.27 -23.58
N LYS A 64 9.88 -9.04 -22.53
CA LYS A 64 9.35 -8.50 -21.27
C LYS A 64 10.48 -8.10 -20.32
N SER A 65 10.28 -7.02 -19.57
CA SER A 65 11.17 -6.59 -18.49
C SER A 65 10.52 -6.87 -17.13
N PHE A 66 11.33 -7.21 -16.14
CA PHE A 66 10.83 -7.32 -14.76
C PHE A 66 10.67 -5.94 -14.12
N LEU A 67 9.77 -5.87 -13.15
CA LEU A 67 9.79 -4.81 -12.16
C LEU A 67 10.76 -5.25 -11.05
N ASP A 68 11.95 -4.68 -11.02
CA ASP A 68 12.93 -4.98 -9.99
C ASP A 68 12.60 -4.13 -8.77
N VAL A 69 12.38 -4.77 -7.62
CA VAL A 69 12.03 -4.10 -6.36
C VAL A 69 13.06 -4.46 -5.31
N VAL A 70 13.58 -3.46 -4.60
CA VAL A 70 14.50 -3.69 -3.48
C VAL A 70 13.81 -4.46 -2.36
N ASP A 71 14.59 -5.03 -1.44
CA ASP A 71 14.00 -5.76 -0.33
C ASP A 71 13.20 -4.82 0.59
N ILE A 72 11.93 -5.16 0.78
CA ILE A 72 11.00 -4.39 1.61
C ILE A 72 10.93 -4.93 3.03
N ASP A 73 11.43 -6.13 3.28
CA ASP A 73 11.32 -6.80 4.59
C ASP A 73 12.30 -6.20 5.62
N THR A 74 13.28 -5.42 5.18
CA THR A 74 14.26 -4.72 6.04
C THR A 74 13.87 -3.28 6.38
N LEU A 75 12.67 -2.84 5.97
CA LEU A 75 12.21 -1.48 6.25
C LEU A 75 11.85 -1.31 7.75
N PRO A 76 11.92 -0.09 8.30
CA PRO A 76 11.53 0.17 9.68
C PRO A 76 10.02 -0.06 9.92
N GLU A 77 9.66 -0.49 11.12
CA GLU A 77 8.25 -0.56 11.54
C GLU A 77 7.55 0.81 11.38
N GLY A 78 6.27 0.77 11.02
CA GLY A 78 5.45 1.96 10.73
C GLY A 78 5.59 2.49 9.32
N THR A 79 6.54 1.96 8.52
CA THR A 79 6.73 2.36 7.12
C THR A 79 5.47 2.15 6.30
N LEU A 80 5.06 3.19 5.56
CA LEU A 80 3.98 3.13 4.59
C LEU A 80 4.51 2.73 3.21
N LEU A 81 3.89 1.71 2.62
CA LEU A 81 4.26 1.17 1.32
C LEU A 81 3.10 1.29 0.34
N GLU A 82 3.32 2.06 -0.71
CA GLU A 82 2.45 2.12 -1.88
C GLU A 82 2.89 1.07 -2.89
N VAL A 83 1.94 0.26 -3.34
CA VAL A 83 2.12 -0.68 -4.44
C VAL A 83 1.13 -0.34 -5.54
N LYS A 84 1.61 0.30 -6.61
CA LYS A 84 0.83 0.63 -7.81
C LYS A 84 0.93 -0.52 -8.81
N PHE A 85 -0.21 -1.13 -9.14
CA PHE A 85 -0.28 -2.23 -10.09
C PHE A 85 -0.42 -1.76 -11.54
N ASN A 86 -1.12 -0.65 -11.74
CA ASN A 86 -1.33 -0.01 -13.04
C ASN A 86 -1.85 1.42 -12.83
N ALA A 87 -2.22 2.08 -13.93
CA ALA A 87 -2.77 3.43 -13.92
C ALA A 87 -4.01 3.61 -13.04
N THR A 88 -4.77 2.56 -12.70
CA THR A 88 -6.06 2.67 -12.01
C THR A 88 -6.10 2.02 -10.64
N ARG A 89 -5.06 1.26 -10.25
CA ARG A 89 -5.07 0.41 -9.07
C ARG A 89 -3.78 0.51 -8.30
N ALA A 90 -3.91 0.87 -7.02
CA ALA A 90 -2.84 0.80 -6.05
C ALA A 90 -3.34 0.35 -4.69
N ASN A 91 -2.45 -0.23 -3.89
CA ASN A 91 -2.71 -0.59 -2.50
C ASN A 91 -1.73 0.13 -1.59
N LEU A 92 -2.20 0.47 -0.39
CA LEU A 92 -1.40 0.99 0.70
C LEU A 92 -1.26 -0.08 1.79
N TYR A 93 -0.04 -0.26 2.27
CA TYR A 93 0.28 -1.12 3.40
C TYR A 93 1.08 -0.36 4.45
N GLN A 94 1.02 -0.82 5.69
CA GLN A 94 1.89 -0.38 6.77
C GLN A 94 2.67 -1.57 7.31
N LEU A 95 3.97 -1.40 7.50
CA LEU A 95 4.80 -2.41 8.14
C LEU A 95 4.53 -2.43 9.65
N GLU A 96 4.28 -3.60 10.20
CA GLU A 96 4.05 -3.86 11.62
C GLU A 96 4.81 -5.10 12.07
N LEU A 97 5.26 -5.10 13.31
CA LEU A 97 5.87 -6.28 13.92
C LEU A 97 4.81 -7.12 14.63
N VAL A 98 4.49 -8.29 14.07
CA VAL A 98 3.69 -9.30 14.76
C VAL A 98 4.63 -10.15 15.61
N GLY A 99 4.82 -9.75 16.86
CA GLY A 99 5.88 -10.27 17.72
C GLY A 99 7.25 -9.80 17.23
N THR A 100 8.03 -10.67 16.59
CA THR A 100 9.34 -10.34 16.00
C THR A 100 9.37 -10.48 14.48
N VAL A 101 8.21 -10.72 13.86
CA VAL A 101 8.11 -10.99 12.43
C VAL A 101 7.59 -9.73 11.72
N PRO A 102 8.32 -9.18 10.73
CA PRO A 102 7.81 -8.09 9.91
C PRO A 102 6.66 -8.59 9.05
N CYS A 103 5.54 -7.90 9.16
CA CYS A 103 4.34 -8.15 8.38
C CYS A 103 3.76 -6.83 7.88
N TRP A 104 2.95 -6.90 6.84
CA TRP A 104 2.34 -5.75 6.20
C TRP A 104 0.84 -5.76 6.44
N ARG A 105 0.35 -4.80 7.22
CA ARG A 105 -1.09 -4.56 7.38
C ARG A 105 -1.59 -3.81 6.16
N TRP A 106 -2.62 -4.33 5.52
CA TRP A 106 -3.28 -3.63 4.42
C TRP A 106 -4.15 -2.49 4.95
N LEU A 107 -3.89 -1.27 4.47
CA LEU A 107 -4.62 -0.07 4.90
C LEU A 107 -5.74 0.30 3.94
N GLY A 108 -5.56 0.06 2.64
CA GLY A 108 -6.57 0.44 1.65
C GLY A 108 -6.15 0.22 0.21
N ARG A 109 -7.12 0.43 -0.67
CA ARG A 109 -6.94 0.42 -2.14
C ARG A 109 -7.42 1.74 -2.71
N SER A 110 -6.76 2.18 -3.76
CA SER A 110 -7.27 3.20 -4.66
C SER A 110 -7.75 2.51 -5.94
N GLU A 111 -9.00 2.75 -6.33
CA GLU A 111 -9.56 2.41 -7.64
C GLU A 111 -9.95 3.70 -8.36
N GLY A 112 -9.52 3.84 -9.62
CA GLY A 112 -9.94 4.95 -10.47
C GLY A 112 -9.11 6.22 -10.29
N LEU A 113 -7.78 6.12 -10.39
CA LEU A 113 -6.99 7.33 -10.66
C LEU A 113 -7.47 7.95 -11.98
N PRO A 114 -7.61 9.28 -12.04
CA PRO A 114 -8.40 9.95 -13.06
C PRO A 114 -7.83 9.85 -14.48
N ASP A 115 -6.53 9.58 -14.65
CA ASP A 115 -5.91 9.49 -15.97
C ASP A 115 -4.58 8.69 -15.97
N PHE A 116 -4.17 8.22 -17.16
CA PHE A 116 -2.82 7.71 -17.44
C PHE A 116 -1.75 8.82 -17.44
N ASP A 117 -2.17 10.05 -17.76
CA ASP A 117 -1.29 11.21 -17.95
C ASP A 117 -1.14 12.08 -16.71
N SER A 118 -1.89 11.81 -15.63
CA SER A 118 -1.67 12.53 -14.39
C SER A 118 -0.50 11.94 -13.62
N ASP A 119 0.55 12.73 -13.46
CA ASP A 119 1.57 12.57 -12.41
C ASP A 119 0.96 12.77 -10.99
N ASP A 120 -0.37 12.75 -10.88
CA ASP A 120 -1.12 12.93 -9.65
C ASP A 120 -0.88 11.70 -8.77
N SER A 121 0.08 11.91 -7.88
CA SER A 121 0.25 11.23 -6.62
C SER A 121 -1.10 10.85 -6.00
N ILE A 122 -1.28 9.59 -5.64
CA ILE A 122 -2.46 9.11 -4.93
C ILE A 122 -2.50 9.81 -3.57
N TYR A 123 -3.56 10.57 -3.27
CA TYR A 123 -3.72 11.20 -1.96
C TYR A 123 -4.33 10.20 -0.98
N TRP A 124 -3.47 9.54 -0.20
CA TRP A 124 -3.90 8.48 0.72
C TRP A 124 -4.63 8.99 1.95
N ASP A 125 -4.42 10.25 2.35
CA ASP A 125 -5.15 10.90 3.45
C ASP A 125 -6.66 10.67 3.34
N HIS A 126 -7.22 10.80 2.14
CA HIS A 126 -8.65 10.56 1.91
C HIS A 126 -9.07 9.11 2.09
N VAL A 127 -8.21 8.13 1.81
CA VAL A 127 -8.51 6.69 1.94
C VAL A 127 -8.40 6.25 3.39
N ILE A 128 -7.42 6.78 4.12
CA ILE A 128 -7.20 6.48 5.55
C ILE A 128 -8.33 7.11 6.39
N ASP A 129 -8.75 8.33 6.06
CA ASP A 129 -9.81 9.05 6.80
C ASP A 129 -11.22 8.55 6.52
N THR A 130 -11.50 8.05 5.30
CA THR A 130 -12.85 7.58 4.94
C THR A 130 -13.13 6.15 5.39
N GLY A 131 -12.12 5.40 5.81
CA GLY A 131 -12.28 4.01 6.24
C GLY A 131 -13.01 3.15 5.22
N THR A 132 -12.93 3.47 3.92
CA THR A 132 -13.58 2.74 2.83
C THR A 132 -12.91 1.39 2.61
N TYR A 133 -13.16 0.53 3.58
CA TYR A 133 -12.85 -0.87 3.63
C TYR A 133 -14.05 -1.61 3.04
N SER A 134 -14.02 -1.88 1.74
CA SER A 134 -15.01 -2.76 1.10
C SER A 134 -14.32 -4.03 0.59
N PRO A 135 -14.29 -5.11 1.37
CA PRO A 135 -13.84 -6.42 0.92
C PRO A 135 -14.82 -7.05 -0.11
N ARG A 136 -15.91 -6.37 -0.48
CA ARG A 136 -16.88 -6.88 -1.47
C ARG A 136 -16.47 -6.63 -2.92
N ASP A 137 -15.52 -5.73 -3.18
CA ASP A 137 -15.13 -5.36 -4.55
C ASP A 137 -14.03 -6.25 -5.14
N THR A 138 -13.84 -7.46 -4.58
CA THR A 138 -12.92 -8.50 -5.10
C THR A 138 -13.63 -9.73 -5.66
N LEU A 139 -14.97 -9.74 -5.71
CA LEU A 139 -15.74 -10.89 -6.22
C LEU A 139 -16.50 -10.64 -7.53
N LEU A 140 -16.22 -9.56 -8.24
CA LEU A 140 -16.81 -9.32 -9.56
C LEU A 140 -15.76 -8.78 -10.54
N ASN A 141 -15.04 -9.70 -11.19
CA ASN A 141 -14.83 -9.80 -12.65
C ASN A 141 -13.65 -10.70 -13.00
#